data_AF-A0A7V4J014-F1
#
_entry.id   AF-A0A7V4J014-F1
#
_cell.length_a   1.000
_cell.length_b   1.000
_cell.length_c   1.000
_cell.angle_alpha   90.00
_cell.angle_beta   90.00
_cell.angle_gamma   90.00
#
_symmetry.space_group_name_H-M   'P 1'
#
loop_
_entity.id
_entity.type
_entity.pdbx_description
1 polymer ?
#
loop_
_entity_poly.entity_id
_entity_poly.type
_entity_poly.pdbx_seq_one_letter_code
_entity_poly.pdbx_strand_id
1 'polypeptide(L)'
;MFSHLRIYSFIIILMVCFVLSLPAQEEQEEKEAGAENNVNQVQQNEVLIPLPKGPQPLNKNLLSNGSFDNTNDALKGWFYKYDLPGESWYYDNHKHVDVVKEYKGRKNVVRLWGDITKITDRGEGVQIDSEFIPYEKNGRYRLSLYACTTGPDCRVYFIGYCWKPGVKRDHIPLRGEIRRVYKSQVMRIESKDGAFTGAPKTWKKGVAEFPMEKPSAEAQKHLNDIDFISAHLIAIGGNGGELFFDDVVLEKIK
;
A
#
# COMPACT_ATOMS: atom_id res chain seq x y z
N MET A 1 -21.91 -25.83 -71.04
CA MET A 1 -23.10 -25.79 -70.16
C MET A 1 -22.94 -24.63 -69.18
N PHE A 2 -24.02 -24.14 -68.59
CA PHE A 2 -24.09 -23.03 -67.61
C PHE A 2 -23.16 -23.21 -66.37
N SER A 3 -22.78 -22.20 -65.56
CA SER A 3 -22.73 -20.71 -65.69
C SER A 3 -22.24 -20.05 -64.38
N HIS A 4 -21.54 -18.89 -64.45
CA HIS A 4 -21.29 -17.90 -63.36
C HIS A 4 -20.60 -18.41 -62.06
N LEU A 5 -19.84 -17.62 -61.28
CA LEU A 5 -19.89 -16.21 -60.85
C LEU A 5 -18.41 -15.68 -60.80
N ARG A 6 -18.00 -14.46 -61.19
CA ARG A 6 -18.20 -13.13 -60.54
C ARG A 6 -17.85 -13.16 -59.02
N ILE A 7 -17.13 -12.21 -58.40
CA ILE A 7 -16.48 -10.92 -58.76
C ILE A 7 -15.59 -10.51 -57.53
N TYR A 8 -14.48 -9.76 -57.50
CA TYR A 8 -13.51 -9.08 -58.41
C TYR A 8 -12.07 -9.55 -57.96
N SER A 9 -10.85 -9.15 -58.39
CA SER A 9 -10.18 -7.96 -58.99
C SER A 9 -9.93 -6.74 -58.06
N PHE A 10 -8.88 -5.92 -58.21
CA PHE A 10 -7.45 -6.04 -58.62
C PHE A 10 -6.86 -4.59 -58.55
N ILE A 11 -5.53 -4.41 -58.68
CA ILE A 11 -4.82 -3.13 -59.02
C ILE A 11 -4.84 -2.04 -57.90
N ILE A 12 -3.80 -1.26 -57.56
CA ILE A 12 -2.38 -0.97 -57.91
C ILE A 12 -2.16 0.54 -58.10
N ILE A 13 -1.33 1.12 -57.22
CA ILE A 13 -0.38 2.26 -57.37
C ILE A 13 -0.81 3.55 -58.10
N LEU A 14 -0.83 4.67 -57.36
CA LEU A 14 -0.27 6.04 -57.60
C LEU A 14 -0.74 6.89 -56.37
N MET A 15 0.01 7.74 -55.64
CA MET A 15 1.27 8.48 -55.76
C MET A 15 1.26 9.73 -56.67
N VAL A 16 1.87 10.82 -56.14
CA VAL A 16 2.26 12.12 -56.76
C VAL A 16 1.31 13.33 -56.60
N CYS A 17 1.68 14.18 -55.62
CA CYS A 17 1.70 15.66 -55.58
C CYS A 17 0.57 16.56 -56.13
N PHE A 18 0.02 17.43 -55.26
CA PHE A 18 -0.11 18.91 -55.38
C PHE A 18 -0.68 19.42 -54.02
N VAL A 19 -0.17 20.35 -53.19
CA VAL A 19 0.81 21.48 -53.20
C VAL A 19 0.12 22.86 -53.09
N LEU A 20 0.62 23.71 -52.16
CA LEU A 20 0.12 25.04 -51.69
C LEU A 20 -1.08 25.01 -50.71
N SER A 21 -1.21 25.90 -49.70
CA SER A 21 -0.39 27.07 -49.29
C SER A 21 -0.36 27.29 -47.77
N LEU A 22 0.72 27.92 -47.27
CA LEU A 22 0.85 28.60 -45.95
C LEU A 22 0.57 30.12 -46.09
N PRO A 23 0.32 30.90 -45.01
CA PRO A 23 1.30 31.36 -43.99
C PRO A 23 0.94 30.89 -42.55
N ALA A 24 1.78 30.94 -41.50
CA ALA A 24 2.96 31.74 -41.10
C ALA A 24 2.65 33.07 -40.36
N GLN A 25 3.61 33.50 -39.50
CA GLN A 25 3.49 34.45 -38.37
C GLN A 25 2.77 33.86 -37.13
N GLU A 26 3.18 34.15 -35.88
CA GLU A 26 4.22 35.08 -35.41
C GLU A 26 4.97 34.56 -34.16
N GLU A 27 6.26 34.88 -34.04
CA GLU A 27 7.08 34.66 -32.83
C GLU A 27 7.20 35.98 -32.05
N GLN A 28 7.27 35.92 -30.72
CA GLN A 28 7.81 37.02 -29.90
C GLN A 28 8.74 36.47 -28.81
N GLU A 29 10.05 36.64 -29.01
CA GLU A 29 10.98 36.81 -27.89
C GLU A 29 10.84 38.24 -27.34
N GLU A 30 10.91 38.41 -26.02
CA GLU A 30 11.51 39.61 -25.43
C GLU A 30 12.27 39.23 -24.14
N LYS A 31 13.29 40.01 -23.77
CA LYS A 31 14.42 39.53 -22.94
C LYS A 31 14.54 40.16 -21.56
N GLU A 32 14.94 39.29 -20.63
CA GLU A 32 15.88 39.50 -19.51
C GLU A 32 16.07 40.92 -18.91
N ALA A 33 15.56 41.08 -17.69
CA ALA A 33 16.34 41.61 -16.55
C ALA A 33 15.72 41.05 -15.24
N GLY A 34 16.45 40.76 -14.16
CA GLY A 34 17.88 40.89 -13.93
C GLY A 34 18.15 41.25 -12.46
N ALA A 35 18.18 40.26 -11.57
CA ALA A 35 18.45 40.44 -10.13
C ALA A 35 19.12 39.21 -9.53
N GLU A 36 20.02 39.41 -8.57
CA GLU A 36 21.01 38.42 -8.17
C GLU A 36 20.68 37.63 -6.88
N ASN A 37 21.28 36.45 -6.79
CA ASN A 37 21.83 35.83 -5.57
C ASN A 37 21.06 35.95 -4.25
N ASN A 38 20.41 34.85 -3.84
CA ASN A 38 20.46 34.45 -2.43
C ASN A 38 20.46 32.92 -2.25
N VAL A 39 21.66 32.33 -2.22
CA VAL A 39 21.86 30.94 -1.82
C VAL A 39 21.87 30.89 -0.29
N ASN A 40 20.74 30.55 0.34
CA ASN A 40 20.73 30.17 1.75
C ASN A 40 19.65 29.13 2.10
N GLN A 41 20.14 27.92 2.37
CA GLN A 41 19.64 26.96 3.37
C GLN A 41 18.13 26.69 3.44
N VAL A 42 17.71 25.60 2.77
CA VAL A 42 16.47 24.88 3.12
C VAL A 42 16.68 24.17 4.46
N GLN A 43 16.39 24.86 5.56
CA GLN A 43 16.48 24.28 6.90
C GLN A 43 15.19 23.49 7.20
N GLN A 44 15.30 22.16 7.24
CA GLN A 44 14.21 21.25 7.57
C GLN A 44 13.84 21.34 9.06
N ASN A 45 12.91 22.22 9.41
CA ASN A 45 12.25 22.20 10.71
C ASN A 45 11.09 21.20 10.69
N GLU A 46 11.35 19.94 11.07
CA GLU A 46 10.28 19.00 11.39
C GLU A 46 9.48 19.51 12.60
N VAL A 47 8.23 19.91 12.37
CA VAL A 47 7.36 20.39 13.44
C VAL A 47 6.88 19.20 14.26
N LEU A 48 7.48 19.03 15.45
CA LEU A 48 7.01 18.10 16.48
C LEU A 48 5.53 18.37 16.80
N ILE A 49 4.65 17.45 16.40
CA ILE A 49 3.20 17.58 16.55
C ILE A 49 2.77 17.15 17.96
N PRO A 50 2.24 18.04 18.81
CA PRO A 50 1.69 17.65 20.11
C PRO A 50 0.32 16.96 19.95
N LEU A 51 0.06 15.92 20.74
CA LEU A 51 -1.17 15.12 20.71
C LEU A 51 -2.40 15.90 21.22
N PRO A 52 -3.46 16.13 20.41
CA PRO A 52 -4.73 16.70 20.88
C PRO A 52 -5.59 15.68 21.61
N LYS A 53 -6.47 16.14 22.50
CA LYS A 53 -7.36 15.28 23.31
C LYS A 53 -8.73 15.08 22.66
N GLY A 54 -9.11 13.82 22.47
CA GLY A 54 -10.45 13.37 22.05
C GLY A 54 -10.58 11.86 22.35
N PRO A 55 -11.80 11.31 22.56
CA PRO A 55 -11.97 10.02 23.22
C PRO A 55 -11.74 8.78 22.33
N GLN A 56 -10.49 8.57 21.91
CA GLN A 56 -9.95 7.21 21.73
C GLN A 56 -9.55 6.65 23.12
N PRO A 57 -9.65 5.33 23.38
CA PRO A 57 -9.15 4.72 24.62
C PRO A 57 -7.61 4.73 24.63
N LEU A 58 -7.06 5.82 25.19
CA LEU A 58 -5.70 6.37 24.96
C LEU A 58 -4.49 5.45 25.22
N ASN A 59 -4.68 4.26 25.80
CA ASN A 59 -3.61 3.45 26.39
C ASN A 59 -3.40 2.07 25.72
N LYS A 60 -3.87 1.85 24.47
CA LYS A 60 -3.78 0.52 23.84
C LYS A 60 -3.39 0.42 22.36
N ASN A 61 -3.94 1.23 21.45
CA ASN A 61 -3.59 1.09 20.03
C ASN A 61 -2.18 1.67 19.79
N LEU A 62 -1.30 0.86 19.21
CA LEU A 62 0.06 1.25 18.83
C LEU A 62 0.11 1.92 17.44
N LEU A 63 -0.95 1.82 16.64
CA LEU A 63 -1.06 2.51 15.35
C LEU A 63 -1.58 3.93 15.56
N SER A 64 -0.88 4.93 14.99
CA SER A 64 -1.25 6.35 15.11
C SER A 64 -2.54 6.75 14.39
N ASN A 65 -3.00 5.93 13.44
CA ASN A 65 -4.15 6.20 12.58
C ASN A 65 -4.86 4.90 12.15
N GLY A 66 -5.29 4.11 13.13
CA GLY A 66 -5.92 2.79 12.90
C GLY A 66 -7.33 2.83 12.30
N SER A 67 -8.06 3.94 12.46
CA SER A 67 -9.43 4.14 11.92
C SER A 67 -9.48 5.06 10.70
N PHE A 68 -8.33 5.52 10.19
CA PHE A 68 -8.20 6.40 9.01
C PHE A 68 -8.96 7.75 9.10
N ASP A 69 -9.51 8.12 10.27
CA ASP A 69 -10.26 9.36 10.53
C ASP A 69 -9.42 10.65 10.49
N ASN A 70 -8.11 10.55 10.22
CA ASN A 70 -7.23 11.70 10.25
C ASN A 70 -7.63 12.74 9.19
N THR A 71 -8.06 13.91 9.65
CA THR A 71 -8.65 14.97 8.82
C THR A 71 -7.70 15.62 7.82
N ASN A 72 -6.38 15.44 8.00
CA ASN A 72 -5.36 16.11 7.20
C ASN A 72 -4.72 15.15 6.20
N ASP A 73 -4.56 13.88 6.58
CA ASP A 73 -4.10 12.78 5.75
C ASP A 73 -4.68 11.47 6.29
N ALA A 74 -5.72 10.96 5.66
CA ALA A 74 -6.43 9.74 6.07
C ALA A 74 -5.54 8.48 6.03
N LEU A 75 -4.43 8.51 5.27
CA LEU A 75 -3.43 7.43 5.21
C LEU A 75 -2.16 7.73 6.03
N LYS A 76 -2.17 8.77 6.88
CA LYS A 76 -1.04 9.05 7.78
C LYS A 76 -0.68 7.81 8.60
N GLY A 77 0.61 7.53 8.76
CA GLY A 77 1.09 6.35 9.49
C GLY A 77 0.97 5.03 8.70
N TRP A 78 0.50 5.08 7.45
CA TRP A 78 0.47 3.94 6.53
C TRP A 78 1.38 4.17 5.33
N PHE A 79 2.08 3.12 4.92
CA PHE A 79 2.94 3.10 3.74
C PHE A 79 2.22 2.40 2.60
N TYR A 80 2.01 3.12 1.51
CA TYR A 80 1.30 2.67 0.31
C TYR A 80 2.00 3.07 -1.00
N LYS A 81 3.11 3.80 -0.88
CA LYS A 81 4.07 4.13 -1.95
C LYS A 81 5.33 3.30 -1.73
N TYR A 82 5.90 2.78 -2.81
CA TYR A 82 6.93 1.73 -2.80
C TYR A 82 7.97 2.04 -3.87
N ASP A 83 8.54 3.22 -3.74
CA ASP A 83 9.29 3.89 -4.80
C ASP A 83 10.82 3.75 -4.58
N LEU A 84 11.25 2.87 -3.66
CA LEU A 84 12.65 2.65 -3.32
C LEU A 84 13.34 1.62 -4.24
N PRO A 85 14.68 1.65 -4.35
CA PRO A 85 15.44 0.66 -5.11
C PRO A 85 15.14 -0.79 -4.67
N GLY A 86 14.67 -1.60 -5.61
CA GLY A 86 14.24 -2.99 -5.38
C GLY A 86 12.74 -3.17 -5.14
N GLU A 87 11.96 -2.09 -5.02
CA GLU A 87 10.50 -2.13 -4.82
C GLU A 87 9.69 -1.97 -6.12
N SER A 88 10.33 -2.00 -7.30
CA SER A 88 9.69 -1.82 -8.61
C SER A 88 8.55 -2.80 -8.94
N TRP A 89 8.50 -3.95 -8.25
CA TRP A 89 7.38 -4.91 -8.27
C TRP A 89 6.11 -4.41 -7.57
N TYR A 90 6.14 -3.20 -7.01
CA TYR A 90 5.00 -2.53 -6.39
C TYR A 90 4.73 -1.16 -7.04
N TYR A 91 5.22 -0.97 -8.28
CA TYR A 91 4.97 0.24 -9.06
C TYR A 91 3.46 0.52 -9.17
N ASP A 92 3.11 1.81 -9.08
CA ASP A 92 1.74 2.32 -9.08
C ASP A 92 0.79 1.78 -7.99
N ASN A 93 1.26 1.01 -6.99
CA ASN A 93 0.44 0.55 -5.87
C ASN A 93 -0.39 1.68 -5.23
N HIS A 94 0.19 2.87 -5.10
CA HIS A 94 -0.48 4.03 -4.51
C HIS A 94 -1.67 4.57 -5.31
N LYS A 95 -1.85 4.19 -6.58
CA LYS A 95 -3.01 4.54 -7.41
C LYS A 95 -4.23 3.64 -7.12
N HIS A 96 -3.98 2.54 -6.42
CA HIS A 96 -4.94 1.49 -6.07
C HIS A 96 -5.32 1.49 -4.57
N VAL A 97 -4.86 2.50 -3.83
CA VAL A 97 -5.10 2.68 -2.39
C VAL A 97 -5.73 4.05 -2.15
N ASP A 98 -6.91 4.07 -1.56
CA ASP A 98 -7.58 5.29 -1.09
C ASP A 98 -8.41 5.04 0.18
N VAL A 99 -8.97 6.09 0.77
CA VAL A 99 -9.91 6.00 1.90
C VAL A 99 -11.26 6.50 1.43
N VAL A 100 -12.27 5.62 1.44
CA VAL A 100 -13.63 5.97 1.00
C VAL A 100 -14.46 6.48 2.18
N LYS A 101 -15.15 7.61 1.98
CA LYS A 101 -15.88 8.34 3.04
C LYS A 101 -16.93 7.48 3.75
N GLU A 102 -17.61 6.60 3.02
CA GLU A 102 -18.52 5.61 3.60
C GLU A 102 -18.62 4.36 2.71
N TYR A 103 -18.65 3.17 3.33
CA TYR A 103 -18.96 1.90 2.67
C TYR A 103 -19.75 0.96 3.59
N LYS A 104 -20.97 0.58 3.16
CA LYS A 104 -21.89 -0.30 3.92
C LYS A 104 -22.08 0.13 5.38
N GLY A 105 -22.24 1.44 5.62
CA GLY A 105 -22.50 2.03 6.94
C GLY A 105 -21.27 2.25 7.84
N ARG A 106 -20.06 1.88 7.40
CA ARG A 106 -18.79 2.27 8.03
C ARG A 106 -18.18 3.46 7.30
N LYS A 107 -17.54 4.38 8.03
CA LYS A 107 -16.98 5.63 7.49
C LYS A 107 -15.46 5.57 7.42
N ASN A 108 -14.88 6.38 6.54
CA ASN A 108 -13.44 6.52 6.37
C ASN A 108 -12.70 5.17 6.27
N VAL A 109 -13.19 4.23 5.46
CA VAL A 109 -12.57 2.90 5.38
C VAL A 109 -11.50 2.88 4.29
N VAL A 110 -10.34 2.26 4.57
CA VAL A 110 -9.30 2.11 3.54
C VAL A 110 -9.72 1.06 2.52
N ARG A 111 -9.55 1.36 1.24
CA ARG A 111 -9.85 0.52 0.09
C ARG A 111 -8.57 0.18 -0.66
N LEU A 112 -8.36 -1.11 -0.90
CA LEU A 112 -7.34 -1.66 -1.80
C LEU A 112 -8.09 -2.26 -3.00
N TRP A 113 -7.86 -1.76 -4.22
CA TRP A 113 -8.70 -2.13 -5.38
C TRP A 113 -7.92 -2.33 -6.68
N GLY A 114 -8.40 -3.22 -7.55
CA GLY A 114 -7.77 -3.46 -8.85
C GLY A 114 -8.55 -4.47 -9.69
N ASP A 115 -8.22 -4.57 -10.97
CA ASP A 115 -8.71 -5.65 -11.82
C ASP A 115 -8.00 -6.99 -11.51
N ILE A 116 -8.40 -8.05 -12.20
CA ILE A 116 -7.79 -9.39 -12.04
C ILE A 116 -6.29 -9.41 -12.36
N THR A 117 -5.80 -8.49 -13.21
CA THR A 117 -4.38 -8.45 -13.60
C THR A 117 -3.50 -7.90 -12.48
N LYS A 118 -4.00 -6.88 -11.75
CA LYS A 118 -3.28 -6.30 -10.59
C LYS A 118 -3.44 -7.13 -9.31
N ILE A 119 -4.63 -7.70 -9.09
CA ILE A 119 -4.93 -8.50 -7.89
C ILE A 119 -4.39 -9.93 -7.98
N THR A 120 -4.40 -10.54 -9.18
CA THR A 120 -4.16 -11.98 -9.37
C THR A 120 -3.01 -12.26 -10.34
N ASP A 121 -3.10 -11.83 -11.61
CA ASP A 121 -2.25 -12.39 -12.68
C ASP A 121 -0.75 -12.05 -12.56
N ARG A 122 -0.40 -10.88 -11.99
CA ARG A 122 1.00 -10.52 -11.70
C ARG A 122 1.47 -10.96 -10.32
N GLY A 123 0.57 -11.37 -9.42
CA GLY A 123 0.90 -11.83 -8.07
C GLY A 123 1.47 -10.76 -7.11
N GLU A 124 1.58 -9.50 -7.55
CA GLU A 124 2.05 -8.35 -6.76
C GLU A 124 1.02 -7.94 -5.70
N GLY A 125 -0.26 -7.94 -6.10
CA GLY A 125 -1.39 -7.44 -5.30
C GLY A 125 -1.41 -5.91 -5.13
N VAL A 126 -2.26 -5.47 -4.22
CA VAL A 126 -2.33 -4.07 -3.74
C VAL A 126 -2.20 -4.09 -2.23
N GLN A 127 -1.19 -3.41 -1.68
CA GLN A 127 -0.76 -3.55 -0.28
C GLN A 127 -0.55 -2.22 0.44
N ILE A 128 -0.72 -2.26 1.76
CA ILE A 128 -0.25 -1.24 2.70
C ILE A 128 0.45 -1.88 3.90
N ASP A 129 1.51 -1.23 4.39
CA ASP A 129 2.18 -1.57 5.65
C ASP A 129 1.92 -0.46 6.68
N SER A 130 1.76 -0.77 7.96
CA SER A 130 1.79 0.24 9.01
C SER A 130 3.18 0.84 9.21
N GLU A 131 3.25 1.98 9.90
CA GLU A 131 4.46 2.49 10.53
C GLU A 131 5.20 1.43 11.37
N PHE A 132 6.50 1.66 11.59
CA PHE A 132 7.38 0.70 12.26
C PHE A 132 7.25 0.80 13.78
N ILE A 133 6.53 -0.15 14.37
CA ILE A 133 6.29 -0.25 15.81
C ILE A 133 7.49 -0.95 16.47
N PRO A 134 8.15 -0.34 17.47
CA PRO A 134 9.24 -1.00 18.21
C PRO A 134 8.79 -2.34 18.82
N TYR A 135 9.58 -3.39 18.59
CA TYR A 135 9.29 -4.73 19.09
C TYR A 135 10.05 -5.01 20.38
N GLU A 136 9.31 -5.19 21.47
CA GLU A 136 9.87 -5.66 22.72
C GLU A 136 10.17 -7.17 22.63
N LYS A 137 11.41 -7.57 22.96
CA LYS A 137 11.82 -8.98 22.91
C LYS A 137 10.96 -9.81 23.88
N ASN A 138 10.26 -10.82 23.35
CA ASN A 138 9.26 -11.65 24.04
C ASN A 138 7.92 -10.96 24.38
N GLY A 139 7.69 -9.72 23.93
CA GLY A 139 6.38 -9.08 24.00
C GLY A 139 5.37 -9.82 23.11
N ARG A 140 4.10 -9.85 23.55
CA ARG A 140 2.98 -10.33 22.73
C ARG A 140 2.04 -9.19 22.40
N TYR A 141 1.51 -9.26 21.19
CA TYR A 141 0.70 -8.25 20.55
C TYR A 141 -0.56 -8.90 19.95
N ARG A 142 -1.61 -8.11 19.78
CA ARG A 142 -2.87 -8.52 19.16
C ARG A 142 -3.27 -7.51 18.08
N LEU A 143 -3.39 -7.98 16.84
CA LEU A 143 -4.02 -7.24 15.76
C LEU A 143 -5.51 -7.60 15.74
N SER A 144 -6.38 -6.61 15.62
CA SER A 144 -7.77 -6.82 15.24
C SER A 144 -8.21 -5.74 14.24
N LEU A 145 -9.06 -6.12 13.29
CA LEU A 145 -9.62 -5.22 12.28
C LEU A 145 -10.95 -5.75 11.78
N TYR A 146 -11.73 -4.91 11.12
CA TYR A 146 -12.85 -5.33 10.29
C TYR A 146 -12.41 -5.37 8.83
N ALA A 147 -12.90 -6.35 8.07
CA ALA A 147 -12.70 -6.43 6.63
C ALA A 147 -14.00 -6.80 5.91
N CYS A 148 -14.10 -6.43 4.64
CA CYS A 148 -15.00 -7.05 3.67
C CYS A 148 -14.48 -6.87 2.23
N THR A 149 -14.97 -7.67 1.29
CA THR A 149 -14.53 -7.67 -0.12
C THR A 149 -15.71 -7.66 -1.10
N THR A 150 -15.48 -7.22 -2.33
CA THR A 150 -16.37 -7.47 -3.48
C THR A 150 -15.90 -8.64 -4.36
N GLY A 151 -14.61 -8.98 -4.33
CA GLY A 151 -14.00 -9.95 -5.25
C GLY A 151 -12.59 -10.46 -4.86
N PRO A 152 -11.66 -9.59 -4.42
CA PRO A 152 -10.32 -10.00 -4.00
C PRO A 152 -10.30 -10.88 -2.75
N ASP A 153 -9.43 -11.89 -2.76
CA ASP A 153 -8.88 -12.47 -1.53
C ASP A 153 -7.88 -11.48 -0.90
N CYS A 154 -7.47 -11.75 0.33
CA CYS A 154 -6.47 -10.93 0.98
C CYS A 154 -5.48 -11.73 1.84
N ARG A 155 -4.43 -11.06 2.30
CA ARG A 155 -3.59 -11.53 3.41
C ARG A 155 -3.41 -10.40 4.40
N VAL A 156 -3.46 -10.75 5.69
CA VAL A 156 -3.14 -9.87 6.80
C VAL A 156 -2.11 -10.58 7.66
N TYR A 157 -0.95 -9.97 7.91
CA TYR A 157 0.12 -10.58 8.71
C TYR A 157 1.10 -9.53 9.25
N PHE A 158 1.93 -9.91 10.21
CA PHE A 158 3.03 -9.08 10.69
C PHE A 158 4.29 -9.34 9.88
N ILE A 159 5.01 -8.26 9.54
CA ILE A 159 6.39 -8.31 9.05
C ILE A 159 7.30 -7.81 10.17
N GLY A 160 8.32 -8.59 10.50
CA GLY A 160 9.38 -8.20 11.42
C GLY A 160 10.62 -7.71 10.68
N TYR A 161 11.18 -6.61 11.16
CA TYR A 161 12.30 -5.89 10.56
C TYR A 161 13.43 -5.70 11.58
N CYS A 162 14.66 -5.55 11.09
CA CYS A 162 15.80 -5.11 11.90
C CYS A 162 16.72 -4.16 11.12
N TRP A 163 17.50 -3.35 11.86
CA TRP A 163 18.43 -2.38 11.27
C TRP A 163 19.46 -3.05 10.35
N LYS A 164 19.70 -2.49 9.16
CA LYS A 164 20.81 -2.91 8.28
C LYS A 164 22.15 -2.69 8.99
N PRO A 165 23.19 -3.52 8.71
CA PRO A 165 24.51 -3.32 9.28
C PRO A 165 25.05 -1.92 8.93
N GLY A 166 25.71 -1.27 9.89
CA GLY A 166 26.30 0.06 9.72
C GLY A 166 25.34 1.26 9.87
N VAL A 167 24.01 1.04 9.94
CA VAL A 167 23.06 2.15 10.14
C VAL A 167 23.02 2.61 11.59
N LYS A 168 22.93 3.93 11.79
CA LYS A 168 22.80 4.60 13.10
C LYS A 168 21.40 4.40 13.67
N ARG A 169 21.30 4.08 14.97
CA ARG A 169 20.06 3.61 15.62
C ARG A 169 19.49 4.61 16.64
N ASP A 170 19.38 5.87 16.23
CA ASP A 170 19.03 7.02 17.09
C ASP A 170 17.71 7.71 16.72
N HIS A 171 16.96 7.16 15.76
CA HIS A 171 15.73 7.72 15.19
C HIS A 171 14.75 6.60 14.79
N ILE A 172 13.53 6.96 14.36
CA ILE A 172 12.56 6.00 13.80
C ILE A 172 13.06 5.60 12.40
N PRO A 173 13.24 4.30 12.09
CA PRO A 173 13.91 3.86 10.87
C PRO A 173 13.18 4.26 9.60
N LEU A 174 13.92 4.70 8.60
CA LEU A 174 13.41 4.80 7.24
C LEU A 174 13.30 3.39 6.62
N ARG A 175 12.34 3.18 5.70
CA ARG A 175 12.16 1.88 5.01
C ARG A 175 13.43 1.39 4.31
N GLY A 176 14.27 2.31 3.84
CA GLY A 176 15.57 2.03 3.22
C GLY A 176 16.67 1.56 4.19
N GLU A 177 16.50 1.69 5.50
CA GLU A 177 17.52 1.46 6.52
C GLU A 177 17.37 0.13 7.27
N ILE A 178 16.22 -0.51 7.13
CA ILE A 178 15.89 -1.80 7.74
C ILE A 178 15.81 -2.91 6.69
N ARG A 179 15.84 -4.17 7.13
CA ARG A 179 15.56 -5.33 6.30
C ARG A 179 14.50 -6.21 6.95
N ARG A 180 13.67 -6.85 6.12
CA ARG A 180 12.71 -7.88 6.56
C ARG A 180 13.48 -9.10 7.06
N VAL A 181 13.17 -9.58 8.27
CA VAL A 181 13.76 -10.78 8.88
C VAL A 181 12.73 -11.80 9.35
N TYR A 182 11.45 -11.40 9.46
CA TYR A 182 10.37 -12.29 9.87
C TYR A 182 9.08 -11.99 9.09
N LYS A 183 8.27 -13.03 8.89
CA LYS A 183 6.90 -12.96 8.38
C LYS A 183 6.04 -13.90 9.23
N SER A 184 4.97 -13.37 9.84
CA SER A 184 4.06 -14.21 10.63
C SER A 184 3.20 -15.11 9.75
N GLN A 185 2.50 -16.04 10.40
CA GLN A 185 1.33 -16.67 9.79
C GLN A 185 0.31 -15.60 9.35
N VAL A 186 -0.46 -15.92 8.32
CA VAL A 186 -1.59 -15.10 7.88
C VAL A 186 -2.70 -15.20 8.94
N MET A 187 -3.23 -14.05 9.35
CA MET A 187 -4.39 -13.89 10.21
C MET A 187 -5.61 -14.62 9.63
N ARG A 188 -6.66 -14.81 10.45
CA ARG A 188 -7.92 -15.42 10.00
C ARG A 188 -9.08 -14.47 10.35
N ILE A 189 -10.00 -14.30 9.40
CA ILE A 189 -11.18 -13.43 9.53
C ILE A 189 -12.44 -14.30 9.52
N GLU A 190 -12.68 -15.05 8.43
CA GLU A 190 -13.65 -16.16 8.44
C GLU A 190 -13.05 -17.51 8.06
N SER A 191 -12.10 -17.58 7.11
CA SER A 191 -11.50 -18.88 6.75
C SER A 191 -10.78 -19.50 7.94
N LYS A 192 -11.12 -20.76 8.24
CA LYS A 192 -10.44 -21.56 9.26
C LYS A 192 -9.14 -22.17 8.77
N ASP A 193 -8.88 -22.20 7.46
CA ASP A 193 -7.73 -22.85 6.83
C ASP A 193 -7.21 -22.07 5.60
N GLY A 194 -6.05 -22.49 5.07
CA GLY A 194 -5.46 -21.93 3.86
C GLY A 194 -4.46 -20.77 4.05
N ALA A 195 -4.05 -20.16 2.94
CA ALA A 195 -2.95 -19.19 2.83
C ALA A 195 -3.42 -17.73 2.62
N PHE A 196 -4.70 -17.46 2.88
CA PHE A 196 -5.36 -16.18 2.66
C PHE A 196 -6.35 -15.89 3.81
N THR A 197 -6.49 -14.61 4.19
CA THR A 197 -7.64 -14.14 4.95
C THR A 197 -8.84 -14.12 4.00
N GLY A 198 -9.64 -15.19 4.00
CA GLY A 198 -10.94 -15.17 3.31
C GLY A 198 -11.85 -14.13 3.95
N ALA A 199 -11.95 -12.96 3.31
CA ALA A 199 -12.78 -11.84 3.76
C ALA A 199 -14.21 -11.99 3.21
N PRO A 200 -15.26 -11.83 4.02
CA PRO A 200 -16.63 -11.95 3.55
C PRO A 200 -17.12 -10.73 2.75
N LYS A 201 -18.28 -10.89 2.10
CA LYS A 201 -18.97 -9.79 1.38
C LYS A 201 -19.66 -8.78 2.31
N THR A 202 -19.79 -9.11 3.59
CA THR A 202 -20.30 -8.26 4.69
C THR A 202 -19.17 -7.92 5.65
N TRP A 203 -19.31 -6.86 6.46
CA TRP A 203 -18.29 -6.48 7.43
C TRP A 203 -18.12 -7.52 8.54
N LYS A 204 -16.89 -8.04 8.71
CA LYS A 204 -16.56 -9.01 9.77
C LYS A 204 -15.27 -8.64 10.49
N LYS A 205 -15.28 -8.71 11.82
CA LYS A 205 -14.07 -8.55 12.64
C LYS A 205 -13.23 -9.83 12.61
N GLY A 206 -11.94 -9.68 12.32
CA GLY A 206 -10.93 -10.70 12.57
C GLY A 206 -10.00 -10.31 13.72
N VAL A 207 -9.30 -11.30 14.27
CA VAL A 207 -8.27 -11.11 15.30
C VAL A 207 -7.10 -12.07 15.03
N ALA A 208 -5.87 -11.60 15.24
CA ALA A 208 -4.67 -12.44 15.31
C ALA A 208 -3.78 -11.98 16.47
N GLU A 209 -2.97 -12.89 16.99
CA GLU A 209 -1.94 -12.59 17.98
C GLU A 209 -0.55 -12.91 17.45
N PHE A 210 0.42 -12.09 17.84
CA PHE A 210 1.80 -12.18 17.42
C PHE A 210 2.76 -11.91 18.60
N PRO A 211 3.83 -12.70 18.79
CA PRO A 211 4.08 -13.97 18.14
C PRO A 211 3.02 -15.03 18.46
N MET A 212 3.08 -16.15 17.75
CA MET A 212 2.39 -17.38 18.16
C MET A 212 2.81 -17.73 19.60
N GLU A 213 1.90 -18.26 20.42
CA GLU A 213 2.19 -18.58 21.83
C GLU A 213 3.36 -19.56 22.00
N LYS A 214 3.53 -20.48 21.04
CA LYS A 214 4.57 -21.52 21.04
C LYS A 214 5.30 -21.53 19.69
N PRO A 215 6.27 -20.62 19.45
CA PRO A 215 7.08 -20.64 18.24
C PRO A 215 8.00 -21.88 18.23
N SER A 216 8.38 -22.34 17.03
CA SER A 216 9.48 -23.31 16.89
C SER A 216 10.82 -22.65 17.23
N ALA A 217 11.88 -23.44 17.49
CA ALA A 217 13.20 -22.91 17.81
C ALA A 217 13.74 -21.95 16.73
N GLU A 218 13.59 -22.28 15.45
CA GLU A 218 14.00 -21.42 14.34
C GLU A 218 13.13 -20.16 14.22
N ALA A 219 11.81 -20.27 14.50
CA ALA A 219 10.95 -19.09 14.58
C ALA A 219 11.35 -18.18 15.75
N GLN A 220 11.71 -18.72 16.92
CA GLN A 220 12.17 -17.94 18.07
C GLN A 220 13.50 -17.23 17.78
N LYS A 221 14.43 -17.88 17.08
CA LYS A 221 15.68 -17.26 16.60
C LYS A 221 15.38 -16.02 15.74
N HIS A 222 14.53 -16.15 14.73
CA HIS A 222 14.14 -14.99 13.90
C HIS A 222 13.32 -13.94 14.67
N LEU A 223 12.50 -14.33 15.66
CA LEU A 223 11.81 -13.37 16.54
C LEU A 223 12.80 -12.58 17.42
N ASN A 224 13.93 -13.17 17.81
CA ASN A 224 14.97 -12.47 18.55
C ASN A 224 15.70 -11.42 17.68
N ASP A 225 15.77 -11.62 16.37
CA ASP A 225 16.37 -10.68 15.41
C ASP A 225 15.51 -9.42 15.17
N ILE A 226 14.20 -9.44 15.46
CA ILE A 226 13.27 -8.33 15.17
C ILE A 226 13.56 -7.12 16.08
N ASP A 227 13.80 -5.95 15.49
CA ASP A 227 13.82 -4.66 16.20
C ASP A 227 12.47 -3.92 16.09
N PHE A 228 11.73 -4.11 14.98
CA PHE A 228 10.44 -3.46 14.72
C PHE A 228 9.45 -4.42 14.04
N ILE A 229 8.15 -4.25 14.31
CA ILE A 229 7.06 -4.89 13.55
C ILE A 229 6.24 -3.87 12.78
N SER A 230 5.63 -4.34 11.69
CA SER A 230 4.59 -3.61 10.95
C SER A 230 3.44 -4.57 10.63
N ALA A 231 2.21 -4.05 10.64
CA ALA A 231 1.02 -4.77 10.20
C ALA A 231 0.87 -4.58 8.68
N HIS A 232 0.94 -5.67 7.92
CA HIS A 232 0.84 -5.69 6.47
C HIS A 232 -0.54 -6.19 6.03
N LEU A 233 -1.23 -5.38 5.23
CA LEU A 233 -2.56 -5.63 4.69
C LEU A 233 -2.47 -5.63 3.15
N ILE A 234 -2.89 -6.72 2.50
CA ILE A 234 -2.79 -6.85 1.03
C ILE A 234 -4.02 -7.51 0.41
N ALA A 235 -4.58 -6.90 -0.63
CA ALA A 235 -5.50 -7.51 -1.57
C ALA A 235 -4.71 -8.30 -2.63
N ILE A 236 -4.92 -9.61 -2.70
CA ILE A 236 -4.15 -10.52 -3.56
C ILE A 236 -4.87 -11.86 -3.71
N GLY A 237 -4.99 -12.34 -4.96
CA GLY A 237 -5.75 -13.54 -5.29
C GLY A 237 -7.26 -13.32 -5.31
N GLY A 238 -8.01 -14.39 -5.52
CA GLY A 238 -9.45 -14.30 -5.78
C GLY A 238 -9.71 -13.63 -7.13
N ASN A 239 -10.66 -12.69 -7.17
CA ASN A 239 -11.06 -11.96 -8.37
C ASN A 239 -10.63 -10.49 -8.29
N GLY A 240 -10.64 -9.78 -9.42
CA GLY A 240 -10.62 -8.31 -9.40
C GLY A 240 -11.81 -7.72 -8.63
N GLY A 241 -11.65 -6.50 -8.13
CA GLY A 241 -12.63 -5.77 -7.35
C GLY A 241 -11.99 -4.91 -6.26
N GLU A 242 -12.63 -4.86 -5.11
CA GLU A 242 -12.29 -3.98 -4.00
C GLU A 242 -12.25 -4.77 -2.68
N LEU A 243 -11.23 -4.51 -1.87
CA LEU A 243 -11.10 -4.98 -0.51
C LEU A 243 -11.08 -3.78 0.44
N PHE A 244 -11.80 -3.86 1.55
CA PHE A 244 -11.94 -2.78 2.51
C PHE A 244 -11.48 -3.21 3.90
N PHE A 245 -10.78 -2.32 4.63
CA PHE A 245 -10.41 -2.49 6.03
C PHE A 245 -10.82 -1.29 6.89
N ASP A 246 -11.13 -1.55 8.16
CA ASP A 246 -11.58 -0.55 9.15
C ASP A 246 -11.27 -1.01 10.60
N ASP A 247 -11.29 -0.09 11.57
CA ASP A 247 -10.94 -0.28 12.99
C ASP A 247 -9.66 -1.11 13.20
N VAL A 248 -8.55 -0.73 12.55
CA VAL A 248 -7.29 -1.47 12.71
C VAL A 248 -6.63 -1.12 14.04
N VAL A 249 -6.65 -2.07 14.96
CA VAL A 249 -6.13 -1.93 16.33
C VAL A 249 -5.02 -2.95 16.57
N LEU A 250 -3.83 -2.46 16.89
CA LEU A 250 -2.69 -3.24 17.36
C LEU A 250 -2.45 -2.95 18.85
N GLU A 251 -2.76 -3.90 19.72
CA GLU A 251 -2.52 -3.79 21.17
C GLU A 251 -1.27 -4.59 21.59
N LYS A 252 -0.50 -4.12 22.57
CA LYS A 252 0.38 -5.01 23.35
C LYS A 252 -0.48 -5.72 24.42
N ILE A 253 -0.34 -7.04 24.53
CA ILE A 253 -1.12 -7.91 25.42
C ILE A 253 -0.26 -8.65 26.46
N LYS A 254 1.07 -8.66 26.30
CA LYS A 254 2.05 -9.11 27.30
C LYS A 254 3.38 -8.41 27.06
#